data_AF-A0A2Y9G6N0-F1
#
_entry.id   AF-A0A2Y9G6N0-F1
#
_cell.length_a   1.000
_cell.length_b   1.000
_cell.length_c   1.000
_cell.angle_alpha   90.00
_cell.angle_beta   90.00
_cell.angle_gamma   90.00
#
_symmetry.space_group_name_H-M   'P 1'
#
loop_
_entity.id
_entity.type
_entity.pdbx_description
1 polymer ?
#
loop_
_entity_poly.entity_id
_entity_poly.type
_entity_poly.pdbx_seq_one_letter_code
_entity_poly.pdbx_strand_id
1 'polypeptide(L)'
;MTEKQREEAEWESINVLLMRHGLKPLSLVKRTDLKDLIVFDKQSSQRMRQNLETLMEETTRQQNMIQELIETNQQLKNELQLEQSRAADHEQRANDLEQIMESVKSKIDELEDESLNRVCQQQNIIKDLQKEHKALQAKCQHYKEKRMEQQETIASLQKDIYRLTKEEEERIVTQNRVFAYLCKRVPHTILDRQLLCLIDYYECKIRKLHKQRQYKENESPSEEEKDYRSLDASPTYKGLLMSLQNQLKESKSKIDALLSEKLNLQKDLETRPTQHELRLYKQQVKKLEKALKKDIKLQDLISQKKAEDPEKPDEPSKDNQRQALIDQRYFQVLNSINSIVHNPRAPVIIYKQSKGGAQHFNKDLVQDCGFEHLIPIIEMWADQLTSLKDLYKSLKILSAELVPWHNLKKQDENEGIRIEDLLFIVDTMLEEVENKEKDSNMPNLKTLQAIVSHFQKLFDVPSLNGVYPRMNEVYTRLGEMNNAVRNLQELLELDSSSSLCVLVNTVGKLCRLINEDVNEQVMQVLGPEDLQSIINKLEEHEEFFPAFQAFTNDLLEILEIDDLDAIVPAVKKLKILSY
;
A
#
# COMPACT_ATOMS: atom_id res chain seq x y z
N MET A 1 84.55 51.62 -42.04
CA MET A 1 83.31 52.35 -42.37
C MET A 1 83.51 53.78 -41.90
N THR A 2 83.50 54.75 -42.81
CA THR A 2 83.72 56.16 -42.42
C THR A 2 82.52 56.67 -41.64
N GLU A 3 82.75 57.56 -40.66
CA GLU A 3 81.71 58.05 -39.73
C GLU A 3 80.50 58.66 -40.47
N LYS A 4 80.75 59.26 -41.64
CA LYS A 4 79.72 59.77 -42.56
C LYS A 4 78.79 58.68 -43.12
N GLN A 5 79.31 57.50 -43.44
CA GLN A 5 78.48 56.38 -43.94
C GLN A 5 77.54 55.85 -42.87
N ARG A 6 77.91 55.97 -41.59
CA ARG A 6 77.04 55.58 -40.47
C ARG A 6 75.88 56.57 -40.29
N GLU A 7 76.15 57.86 -40.40
CA GLU A 7 75.09 58.88 -40.33
C GLU A 7 74.14 58.82 -41.53
N GLU A 8 74.64 58.53 -42.74
CA GLU A 8 73.80 58.31 -43.92
C GLU A 8 72.89 57.08 -43.74
N ALA A 9 73.39 55.99 -43.16
CA ALA A 9 72.58 54.80 -42.87
C ALA A 9 71.49 55.04 -41.79
N GLU A 10 71.81 55.82 -40.75
CA GLU A 10 70.83 56.20 -39.72
C GLU A 10 69.71 57.08 -40.29
N TRP A 11 70.05 58.04 -41.16
CA TRP A 11 69.04 58.85 -41.86
C TRP A 11 68.21 58.05 -42.86
N GLU A 12 68.81 57.07 -43.53
CA GLU A 12 68.08 56.16 -44.42
C GLU A 12 67.04 55.35 -43.64
N SER A 13 67.38 54.85 -42.45
CA SER A 13 66.45 54.15 -41.55
C SER A 13 65.27 55.03 -41.15
N ILE A 14 65.55 56.28 -40.76
CA ILE A 14 64.51 57.25 -40.39
C ILE A 14 63.64 57.64 -41.60
N ASN A 15 64.25 57.77 -42.79
CA ASN A 15 63.50 58.05 -44.02
C ASN A 15 62.55 56.91 -44.40
N VAL A 16 62.93 55.66 -44.16
CA VAL A 16 62.02 54.51 -44.34
C VAL A 16 60.83 54.61 -43.40
N LEU A 17 61.04 54.99 -42.13
CA LEU A 17 59.96 55.22 -41.17
C LEU A 17 59.07 56.40 -41.59
N LEU A 18 59.65 57.54 -41.97
CA LEU A 18 58.91 58.71 -42.45
C LEU A 18 58.04 58.38 -43.67
N MET A 19 58.59 57.65 -44.64
CA MET A 19 57.87 57.21 -45.84
C MET A 19 56.73 56.25 -45.51
N ARG A 20 56.91 55.36 -44.52
CA ARG A 20 55.85 54.47 -44.02
C ARG A 20 54.66 55.24 -43.43
N HIS A 21 54.90 56.44 -42.91
CA HIS A 21 53.88 57.36 -42.43
C HIS A 21 53.44 58.41 -43.48
N GLY A 22 53.89 58.29 -44.73
CA GLY A 22 53.52 59.20 -45.83
C GLY A 22 54.23 60.56 -45.81
N LEU A 23 55.30 60.70 -45.02
CA LEU A 23 56.13 61.92 -44.93
C LEU A 23 57.29 61.87 -45.93
N LYS A 24 57.76 63.05 -46.36
CA LYS A 24 58.86 63.17 -47.33
C LYS A 24 60.23 62.79 -46.70
N PRO A 25 61.12 62.14 -47.45
CA PRO A 25 62.45 61.77 -46.94
C PRO A 25 63.36 62.98 -46.84
N LEU A 26 64.22 62.98 -45.83
CA LEU A 26 65.20 64.01 -45.53
C LEU A 26 66.52 63.71 -46.27
N SER A 27 67.15 64.72 -46.86
CA SER A 27 68.40 64.58 -47.62
C SER A 27 69.56 65.33 -46.99
N LEU A 28 70.77 64.75 -47.01
CA LEU A 28 71.99 65.44 -46.57
C LEU A 28 72.49 66.41 -47.66
N VAL A 29 72.45 67.71 -47.36
CA VAL A 29 72.93 68.77 -48.25
C VAL A 29 74.45 68.98 -48.07
N LYS A 30 75.21 69.12 -49.17
CA LYS A 30 76.65 69.43 -49.15
C LYS A 30 76.88 70.92 -48.87
N ARG A 31 77.98 71.26 -48.19
CA ARG A 31 78.36 72.60 -47.63
C ARG A 31 78.33 73.82 -48.58
N THR A 32 77.96 73.70 -49.85
CA THR A 32 78.04 74.79 -50.84
C THR A 32 76.90 75.82 -50.78
N ASP A 33 75.73 75.48 -50.22
CA ASP A 33 74.56 76.38 -50.19
C ASP A 33 74.02 76.59 -48.77
N LEU A 34 74.72 77.39 -47.96
CA LEU A 34 74.43 77.55 -46.51
C LEU A 34 73.61 78.80 -46.13
N LYS A 35 73.13 79.59 -47.10
CA LYS A 35 72.54 80.91 -46.77
C LYS A 35 71.17 80.85 -46.07
N ASP A 36 70.42 79.77 -46.23
CA ASP A 36 69.06 79.62 -45.68
C ASP A 36 68.84 78.32 -44.87
N LEU A 37 69.93 77.64 -44.45
CA LEU A 37 69.85 76.35 -43.75
C LEU A 37 70.36 76.43 -42.30
N ILE A 38 69.58 75.89 -41.36
CA ILE A 38 69.98 75.72 -39.96
C ILE A 38 70.95 74.54 -39.88
N VAL A 39 72.20 74.82 -39.51
CA VAL A 39 73.23 73.78 -39.36
C VAL A 39 73.23 73.27 -37.94
N PHE A 40 72.91 71.99 -37.76
CA PHE A 40 73.03 71.32 -36.47
C PHE A 40 74.48 70.90 -36.21
N ASP A 41 74.93 71.08 -34.97
CA ASP A 41 76.11 70.37 -34.50
C ASP A 41 75.82 68.86 -34.41
N LYS A 42 76.88 68.06 -34.39
CA LYS A 42 76.80 66.59 -34.40
C LYS A 42 75.91 66.04 -33.28
N GLN A 43 75.97 66.64 -32.09
CA GLN A 43 75.22 66.18 -30.93
C GLN A 43 73.74 66.51 -31.07
N SER A 44 73.41 67.73 -31.55
CA SER A 44 72.02 68.13 -31.80
C SER A 44 71.37 67.32 -32.94
N SER A 45 72.12 67.02 -34.00
CA SER A 45 71.66 66.17 -35.11
C SER A 45 71.34 64.75 -34.65
N GLN A 46 72.23 64.15 -33.83
CA GLN A 46 72.02 62.82 -33.26
C GLN A 46 70.80 62.77 -32.33
N ARG A 47 70.60 63.80 -31.48
CA ARG A 47 69.39 63.89 -30.64
C ARG A 47 68.12 64.05 -31.47
N MET A 48 68.16 64.84 -32.55
CA MET A 48 67.01 65.01 -33.44
C MET A 48 66.64 63.70 -34.13
N ARG A 49 67.63 62.92 -34.57
CA ARG A 49 67.42 61.58 -35.15
C ARG A 49 66.72 60.64 -34.15
N GLN A 50 67.24 60.55 -32.93
CA GLN A 50 66.65 59.73 -31.87
C GLN A 50 65.22 60.18 -31.50
N ASN A 51 64.98 61.50 -31.44
CA ASN A 51 63.65 62.03 -31.16
C ASN A 51 62.65 61.73 -32.29
N LEU A 52 63.08 61.82 -33.56
CA LEU A 52 62.24 61.49 -34.71
C LEU A 52 61.94 59.99 -34.78
N GLU A 53 62.93 59.15 -34.54
CA GLU A 53 62.79 57.69 -34.49
C GLU A 53 61.79 57.27 -33.40
N THR A 54 62.00 57.72 -32.17
CA THR A 54 61.08 57.44 -31.05
C THR A 54 59.67 57.98 -31.29
N LEU A 55 59.52 59.16 -31.90
CA LEU A 55 58.20 59.72 -32.23
C LEU A 55 57.46 58.89 -33.29
N MET A 56 58.16 58.40 -34.32
CA MET A 56 57.55 57.56 -35.37
C MET A 56 57.17 56.18 -34.82
N GLU A 57 58.01 55.57 -33.98
CA GLU A 57 57.70 54.32 -33.30
C GLU A 57 56.48 54.48 -32.37
N GLU A 58 56.42 55.57 -31.59
CA GLU A 58 55.29 55.88 -30.72
C GLU A 58 54.00 56.11 -31.52
N THR A 59 54.08 56.81 -32.67
CA THR A 59 52.94 57.02 -33.57
C THR A 59 52.43 55.69 -34.14
N THR A 60 53.33 54.78 -34.50
CA THR A 60 52.97 53.45 -34.97
C THR A 60 52.28 52.64 -33.87
N ARG A 61 52.81 52.70 -32.64
CA ARG A 61 52.21 52.02 -31.47
C ARG A 61 50.81 52.56 -31.18
N GLN A 62 50.63 53.87 -31.22
CA GLN A 62 49.31 54.50 -31.03
C GLN A 62 48.32 54.11 -32.13
N GLN A 63 48.76 54.08 -33.39
CA GLN A 63 47.90 53.66 -34.51
C GLN A 63 47.44 52.20 -34.35
N ASN A 64 48.35 51.30 -33.95
CA ASN A 64 48.01 49.90 -33.69
C ASN A 64 47.03 49.77 -32.52
N MET A 65 47.27 50.50 -31.42
CA MET A 65 46.36 50.50 -30.27
C MET A 65 44.96 51.03 -30.64
N ILE A 66 44.87 52.09 -31.45
CA ILE A 66 43.59 52.61 -31.95
C ILE A 66 42.88 51.56 -32.80
N GLN A 67 43.61 50.87 -33.70
CA GLN A 67 43.04 49.83 -34.53
C GLN A 67 42.49 48.66 -33.69
N GLU A 68 43.27 48.18 -32.71
CA GLU A 68 42.83 47.13 -31.77
C GLU A 68 41.62 47.59 -30.95
N LEU A 69 41.57 48.86 -30.52
CA LEU A 69 40.42 49.43 -29.82
C LEU A 69 39.17 49.49 -30.71
N ILE A 70 39.31 49.81 -32.00
CA ILE A 70 38.19 49.81 -32.95
C ILE A 70 37.66 48.38 -33.15
N GLU A 71 38.56 47.43 -33.38
CA GLU A 71 38.22 46.02 -33.58
C GLU A 71 37.52 45.43 -32.35
N THR A 72 38.08 45.67 -31.16
CA THR A 72 37.47 45.21 -29.89
C THR A 72 36.13 45.88 -29.64
N ASN A 73 35.97 47.18 -29.90
CA ASN A 73 34.68 47.87 -29.73
C ASN A 73 33.62 47.31 -30.69
N GLN A 74 34.00 47.02 -31.93
CA GLN A 74 33.10 46.44 -32.92
C GLN A 74 32.68 45.01 -32.55
N GLN A 75 33.61 44.21 -32.02
CA GLN A 75 33.29 42.90 -31.46
C GLN A 75 32.33 43.00 -30.27
N LEU A 76 32.61 43.89 -29.30
CA LEU A 76 31.73 44.12 -28.15
C LEU A 76 30.33 44.58 -28.57
N LYS A 77 30.21 45.40 -29.61
CA LYS A 77 28.92 45.82 -30.16
C LYS A 77 28.13 44.65 -30.75
N ASN A 78 28.79 43.74 -31.46
CA ASN A 78 28.15 42.55 -32.01
C ASN A 78 27.72 41.58 -30.89
N GLU A 79 28.56 41.40 -29.87
CA GLU A 79 28.23 40.59 -28.69
C GLU A 79 27.03 41.17 -27.93
N LEU A 80 26.98 42.50 -27.77
CA LEU A 80 25.85 43.18 -27.13
C LEU A 80 24.54 42.97 -27.91
N GLN A 81 24.57 43.06 -29.25
CA GLN A 81 23.39 42.81 -30.07
C GLN A 81 22.92 41.36 -29.97
N LEU A 82 23.84 40.40 -29.94
CA LEU A 82 23.52 38.99 -29.76
C LEU A 82 22.90 38.71 -28.38
N GLU A 83 23.45 39.31 -27.32
CA GLU A 83 22.87 39.20 -25.98
C GLU A 83 21.51 39.88 -25.89
N GLN A 84 21.29 41.01 -26.57
CA GLN A 84 19.96 41.62 -26.67
C GLN A 84 18.93 40.71 -27.34
N SER A 85 19.29 40.03 -28.44
CA SER A 85 18.37 39.07 -29.07
C SER A 85 18.08 37.89 -28.16
N ARG A 86 19.10 37.36 -27.47
CA ARG A 86 18.92 36.27 -26.49
C ARG A 86 18.01 36.69 -25.34
N ALA A 87 18.17 37.91 -24.82
CA ALA A 87 17.33 38.43 -23.76
C ALA A 87 15.87 38.55 -24.21
N ALA A 88 15.61 39.04 -25.44
CA ALA A 88 14.26 39.13 -25.99
C ALA A 88 13.62 37.74 -26.17
N ASP A 89 14.36 36.75 -26.65
CA ASP A 89 13.88 35.36 -26.77
C ASP A 89 13.54 34.77 -25.39
N HIS A 90 14.36 35.07 -24.38
CA HIS A 90 14.12 34.64 -23.00
C HIS A 90 12.89 35.33 -22.39
N GLU A 91 12.69 36.62 -22.65
CA GLU A 91 11.50 37.38 -22.22
C GLU A 91 10.23 36.83 -22.86
N GLN A 92 10.24 36.58 -24.18
CA GLN A 92 9.11 35.97 -24.86
C GLN A 92 8.76 34.60 -24.28
N ARG A 93 9.77 33.75 -24.04
CA ARG A 93 9.56 32.44 -23.42
C ARG A 93 8.99 32.56 -21.99
N ALA A 94 9.39 33.58 -21.23
CA ALA A 94 8.83 33.83 -19.91
C ALA A 94 7.34 34.21 -19.99
N ASN A 95 6.97 35.07 -20.94
CA ASN A 95 5.59 35.47 -21.17
C ASN A 95 4.70 34.28 -21.61
N ASP A 96 5.21 33.43 -22.51
CA ASP A 96 4.50 32.22 -22.95
C ASP A 96 4.27 31.26 -21.77
N LEU A 97 5.27 31.08 -20.90
CA LEU A 97 5.16 30.27 -19.69
C LEU A 97 4.16 30.86 -18.70
N GLU A 98 4.12 32.18 -18.54
CA GLU A 98 3.15 32.87 -17.67
C GLU A 98 1.71 32.67 -18.18
N GLN A 99 1.48 32.76 -19.49
CA GLN A 99 0.17 32.48 -20.09
C GLN A 99 -0.27 31.04 -19.87
N ILE A 100 0.64 30.06 -20.04
CA ILE A 100 0.35 28.65 -19.77
C ILE A 100 0.03 28.46 -18.28
N MET A 101 0.80 29.08 -17.39
CA MET A 101 0.56 29.01 -15.95
C MET A 101 -0.82 29.56 -15.57
N GLU A 102 -1.23 30.70 -16.13
CA GLU A 102 -2.55 31.28 -15.86
C GLU A 102 -3.68 30.39 -16.40
N SER A 103 -3.49 29.78 -17.58
CA SER A 103 -4.44 28.80 -18.12
C SER A 103 -4.56 27.56 -17.24
N VAL A 104 -3.45 27.04 -16.72
CA VAL A 104 -3.45 25.87 -15.82
C VAL A 104 -4.12 26.23 -14.51
N LYS A 105 -3.84 27.42 -13.96
CA LYS A 105 -4.45 27.91 -12.73
C LYS A 105 -5.98 28.01 -12.85
N SER A 106 -6.48 28.64 -13.93
CA SER A 106 -7.92 28.68 -14.22
C SER A 106 -8.53 27.27 -14.31
N LYS A 107 -7.83 26.32 -14.93
CA LYS A 107 -8.31 24.94 -15.03
C LYS A 107 -8.34 24.22 -13.69
N ILE A 108 -7.37 24.47 -12.81
CA ILE A 108 -7.36 23.94 -11.44
C ILE A 108 -8.55 24.51 -10.68
N ASP A 109 -8.78 25.83 -10.74
CA ASP A 109 -9.91 26.48 -10.06
C ASP A 109 -11.26 25.87 -10.51
N GLU A 110 -11.45 25.64 -11.82
CA GLU A 110 -12.63 24.94 -12.35
C GLU A 110 -12.80 23.52 -11.79
N LEU A 111 -11.71 22.74 -11.74
CA LEU A 111 -11.74 21.36 -11.25
C LEU A 111 -12.00 21.29 -9.74
N GLU A 112 -11.44 22.23 -8.98
CA GLU A 112 -11.70 22.39 -7.55
C GLU A 112 -13.18 22.71 -7.30
N ASP A 113 -13.75 23.67 -8.03
CA ASP A 113 -15.17 24.04 -7.93
C ASP A 113 -16.09 22.87 -8.29
N GLU A 114 -15.80 22.15 -9.37
CA GLU A 114 -16.54 20.95 -9.73
C GLU A 114 -16.46 19.87 -8.64
N SER A 115 -15.28 19.68 -8.03
CA SER A 115 -15.09 18.72 -6.95
C SER A 115 -15.90 19.11 -5.70
N LEU A 116 -15.89 20.39 -5.34
CA LEU A 116 -16.65 20.95 -4.23
C LEU A 116 -18.15 20.77 -4.46
N ASN A 117 -18.61 21.02 -5.69
CA ASN A 117 -20.00 20.82 -6.08
C ASN A 117 -20.42 19.35 -5.98
N ARG A 118 -19.58 18.40 -6.44
CA ARG A 118 -19.84 16.96 -6.29
C ARG A 118 -19.94 16.54 -4.81
N VAL A 119 -19.03 17.03 -3.96
CA VAL A 119 -19.06 16.75 -2.51
C VAL A 119 -20.33 17.33 -1.88
N CYS A 120 -20.70 18.57 -2.21
CA CYS A 120 -21.94 19.18 -1.73
C CYS A 120 -23.19 18.37 -2.14
N GLN A 121 -23.24 17.88 -3.38
CA GLN A 121 -24.34 17.02 -3.86
C GLN A 121 -24.37 15.69 -3.09
N GLN A 122 -23.24 15.03 -2.92
CA GLN A 122 -23.15 13.78 -2.14
C GLN A 122 -23.58 13.99 -0.70
N GLN A 123 -23.18 15.11 -0.07
CA GLN A 123 -23.57 15.45 1.29
C GLN A 123 -25.08 15.66 1.43
N ASN A 124 -25.74 16.23 0.41
CA ASN A 124 -27.19 16.36 0.40
C ASN A 124 -27.89 15.00 0.29
N ILE A 125 -27.39 14.11 -0.58
CA ILE A 125 -27.92 12.74 -0.71
C ILE A 125 -27.79 11.99 0.63
N ILE A 126 -26.63 12.09 1.30
CA ILE A 126 -26.41 11.47 2.61
C ILE A 126 -27.39 12.02 3.65
N LYS A 127 -27.62 13.34 3.69
CA LYS A 127 -28.58 13.96 4.60
C LYS A 127 -30.00 13.44 4.37
N ASP A 128 -30.42 13.26 3.12
CA ASP A 128 -31.75 12.77 2.82
C ASP A 128 -31.90 11.28 3.16
N LEU A 129 -30.89 10.45 2.85
CA LEU A 129 -30.85 9.05 3.27
C LEU A 129 -30.89 8.90 4.81
N GLN A 130 -30.22 9.78 5.54
CA GLN A 130 -30.28 9.80 7.01
C GLN A 130 -31.68 10.13 7.53
N LYS A 131 -32.41 11.04 6.88
CA LYS A 131 -33.82 11.32 7.23
C LYS A 131 -34.70 10.11 6.96
N GLU A 132 -34.54 9.46 5.81
CA GLU A 132 -35.29 8.25 5.47
C GLU A 132 -35.00 7.11 6.45
N HIS A 133 -33.73 6.89 6.80
CA HIS A 133 -33.34 5.90 7.79
C HIS A 133 -34.03 6.16 9.14
N LYS A 134 -34.03 7.40 9.64
CA LYS A 134 -34.74 7.76 10.88
C LYS A 134 -36.24 7.51 10.78
N ALA A 135 -36.87 7.84 9.66
CA ALA A 135 -38.30 7.61 9.44
C ALA A 135 -38.63 6.11 9.39
N LEU A 136 -37.80 5.29 8.72
CA LEU A 136 -37.95 3.83 8.69
C LEU A 136 -37.72 3.21 10.07
N GLN A 137 -36.73 3.68 10.82
CA GLN A 137 -36.46 3.23 12.18
C GLN A 137 -37.65 3.48 13.10
N ALA A 138 -38.27 4.67 13.03
CA ALA A 138 -39.49 4.99 13.78
C ALA A 138 -40.66 4.07 13.40
N LYS A 139 -40.85 3.78 12.11
CA LYS A 139 -41.87 2.82 11.65
C LYS A 139 -41.60 1.41 12.20
N CYS A 140 -40.35 0.95 12.19
CA CYS A 140 -39.98 -0.35 12.75
C CYS A 140 -40.26 -0.44 14.26
N GLN A 141 -39.98 0.62 15.02
CA GLN A 141 -40.32 0.68 16.45
C GLN A 141 -41.83 0.60 16.66
N HIS A 142 -42.60 1.40 15.93
CA HIS A 142 -44.06 1.38 16.00
C HIS A 142 -44.66 -0.01 15.72
N TYR A 143 -44.16 -0.72 14.69
CA TYR A 143 -44.64 -2.07 14.40
C TYR A 143 -44.24 -3.09 15.47
N LYS A 144 -43.09 -2.91 16.15
CA LYS A 144 -42.71 -3.77 17.29
C LYS A 144 -43.65 -3.57 18.47
N GLU A 145 -43.97 -2.32 18.81
CA GLU A 145 -44.94 -2.00 19.87
C GLU A 145 -46.31 -2.60 19.57
N LYS A 146 -46.83 -2.39 18.36
CA LYS A 146 -48.10 -2.96 17.92
C LYS A 146 -48.13 -4.49 17.97
N ARG A 147 -47.01 -5.14 17.65
CA ARG A 147 -46.89 -6.60 17.76
C ARG A 147 -46.92 -7.06 19.22
N MET A 148 -46.31 -6.31 20.14
CA MET A 148 -46.34 -6.60 21.58
C MET A 148 -47.76 -6.49 22.12
N GLU A 149 -48.48 -5.41 21.79
CA GLU A 149 -49.90 -5.22 22.17
C GLU A 149 -50.77 -6.38 21.66
N GLN A 150 -50.56 -6.80 20.42
CA GLN A 150 -51.27 -7.95 19.85
C GLN A 150 -50.93 -9.26 20.58
N GLN A 151 -49.68 -9.45 20.99
CA GLN A 151 -49.28 -10.64 21.74
C GLN A 151 -49.92 -10.66 23.14
N GLU A 152 -50.00 -9.51 23.81
CA GLU A 152 -50.66 -9.37 25.11
C GLU A 152 -52.17 -9.63 25.03
N THR A 153 -52.83 -9.10 24.00
CA THR A 153 -54.26 -9.36 23.77
C THR A 153 -54.54 -10.83 23.42
N ILE A 154 -53.67 -11.48 22.66
CA ILE A 154 -53.79 -12.94 22.42
C ILE A 154 -53.63 -13.71 23.74
N ALA A 155 -52.64 -13.35 24.57
CA ALA A 155 -52.42 -14.03 25.84
C ALA A 155 -53.60 -13.85 26.82
N SER A 156 -54.22 -12.67 26.87
CA SER A 156 -55.40 -12.42 27.70
C SER A 156 -56.61 -13.24 27.21
N LEU A 157 -56.86 -13.27 25.90
CA LEU A 157 -57.91 -14.08 25.30
C LEU A 157 -57.70 -15.58 25.52
N GLN A 158 -56.46 -16.08 25.40
CA GLN A 158 -56.14 -17.47 25.69
C GLN A 158 -56.44 -17.84 27.16
N LYS A 159 -56.13 -16.93 28.10
CA LYS A 159 -56.46 -17.11 29.52
C LYS A 159 -57.97 -17.13 29.77
N ASP A 160 -58.72 -16.28 29.08
CA ASP A 160 -60.18 -16.24 29.17
C ASP A 160 -60.82 -17.51 28.61
N ILE A 161 -60.35 -17.99 27.45
CA ILE A 161 -60.79 -19.26 26.86
C ILE A 161 -60.53 -20.40 27.85
N TYR A 162 -59.32 -20.50 28.40
CA TYR A 162 -59.00 -21.54 29.38
C TYR A 162 -59.92 -21.52 30.61
N ARG A 163 -60.21 -20.32 31.15
CA ARG A 163 -61.16 -20.16 32.26
C ARG A 163 -62.55 -20.63 31.88
N LEU A 164 -63.08 -20.19 30.74
CA LEU A 164 -64.42 -20.57 30.26
C LEU A 164 -64.51 -22.07 29.96
N THR A 165 -63.46 -22.68 29.41
CA THR A 165 -63.40 -24.13 29.19
C THR A 165 -63.48 -24.88 30.51
N LYS A 166 -62.74 -24.45 31.54
CA LYS A 166 -62.78 -25.08 32.86
C LYS A 166 -64.17 -24.95 33.52
N GLU A 167 -64.79 -23.77 33.44
CA GLU A 167 -66.15 -23.54 33.94
C GLU A 167 -67.19 -24.42 33.21
N GLU A 168 -67.03 -24.62 31.90
CA GLU A 168 -67.89 -25.51 31.11
C GLU A 168 -67.66 -26.99 31.47
N GLU A 169 -66.41 -27.42 31.66
CA GLU A 169 -66.08 -28.78 32.12
C GLU A 169 -66.71 -29.07 33.50
N GLU A 170 -66.61 -28.13 34.45
CA GLU A 170 -67.26 -28.24 35.76
C GLU A 170 -68.79 -28.30 35.64
N ARG A 171 -69.39 -27.49 34.75
CA ARG A 171 -70.83 -27.55 34.45
C ARG A 171 -71.23 -28.91 33.86
N ILE A 172 -70.46 -29.46 32.94
CA ILE A 172 -70.71 -30.78 32.34
C ILE A 172 -70.61 -31.88 33.41
N VAL A 173 -69.59 -31.84 34.29
CA VAL A 173 -69.43 -32.81 35.38
C VAL A 173 -70.61 -32.77 36.34
N THR A 174 -71.06 -31.57 36.74
CA THR A 174 -72.23 -31.41 37.61
C THR A 174 -73.52 -31.88 36.94
N GLN A 175 -73.75 -31.53 35.68
CA GLN A 175 -74.90 -32.05 34.90
C GLN A 175 -74.88 -33.57 34.78
N ASN A 176 -73.74 -34.17 34.43
CA ASN A 176 -73.58 -35.63 34.33
C ASN A 176 -73.87 -36.34 35.66
N ARG A 177 -73.46 -35.76 36.79
CA ARG A 177 -73.78 -36.29 38.12
C ARG A 177 -75.29 -36.25 38.40
N VAL A 178 -75.97 -35.16 38.07
CA VAL A 178 -77.43 -35.03 38.21
C VAL A 178 -78.15 -36.00 37.29
N PHE A 179 -77.70 -36.11 36.03
CA PHE A 179 -78.26 -37.04 35.05
C PHE A 179 -78.12 -38.49 35.51
N ALA A 180 -76.95 -38.90 36.00
CA ALA A 180 -76.73 -40.24 36.55
C ALA A 180 -77.63 -40.54 37.77
N TYR A 181 -77.94 -39.53 38.58
CA TYR A 181 -78.92 -39.68 39.68
C TYR A 181 -80.34 -39.87 39.16
N LEU A 182 -80.74 -39.11 38.13
CA LEU A 182 -82.06 -39.24 37.49
C LEU A 182 -82.22 -40.58 36.77
N CYS A 183 -81.21 -41.07 36.04
CA CYS A 183 -81.27 -42.37 35.36
C CYS A 183 -81.37 -43.57 36.31
N LYS A 184 -80.92 -43.43 37.57
CA LYS A 184 -81.10 -44.47 38.60
C LYS A 184 -82.53 -44.56 39.13
N ARG A 185 -83.36 -43.54 38.92
CA ARG A 185 -84.81 -43.61 39.19
C ARG A 185 -85.50 -44.24 37.99
N VAL A 186 -86.30 -45.28 38.24
CA VAL A 186 -87.22 -45.80 37.23
C VAL A 186 -88.35 -44.78 37.08
N PRO A 187 -88.72 -44.36 35.85
CA PRO A 187 -89.77 -43.36 35.64
C PRO A 187 -91.13 -43.93 36.08
N HIS A 188 -91.62 -43.47 37.23
CA HIS A 188 -92.85 -43.99 37.85
C HIS A 188 -94.03 -43.02 37.70
N THR A 189 -93.77 -41.76 37.35
CA THR A 189 -94.80 -40.70 37.30
C THR A 189 -95.17 -40.32 35.87
N ILE A 190 -96.43 -39.95 35.63
CA ILE A 190 -96.93 -39.48 34.32
C ILE A 190 -96.10 -38.28 33.82
N LEU A 191 -95.64 -37.43 34.75
CA LEU A 191 -94.77 -36.30 34.48
C LEU A 191 -93.38 -36.72 33.96
N ASP A 192 -92.81 -37.84 34.47
CA ASP A 192 -91.51 -38.35 33.99
C ASP A 192 -91.60 -38.83 32.55
N ARG A 193 -92.72 -39.46 32.17
CA ARG A 193 -92.99 -39.85 30.78
C ARG A 193 -93.13 -38.64 29.87
N GLN A 194 -93.82 -37.59 30.32
CA GLN A 194 -93.93 -36.34 29.55
C GLN A 194 -92.57 -35.65 29.39
N LEU A 195 -91.74 -35.66 30.44
CA LEU A 195 -90.40 -35.09 30.42
C LEU A 195 -89.47 -35.87 29.47
N LEU A 196 -89.51 -37.20 29.48
CA LEU A 196 -88.74 -38.04 28.56
C LEU A 196 -89.13 -37.78 27.09
N CYS A 197 -90.43 -37.67 26.78
CA CYS A 197 -90.87 -37.29 25.44
C CYS A 197 -90.37 -35.89 25.02
N LEU A 198 -90.30 -34.95 25.97
CA LEU A 198 -89.78 -33.60 25.71
C LEU A 198 -88.26 -33.65 25.48
N ILE A 199 -87.52 -34.46 26.25
CA ILE A 199 -86.09 -34.71 26.04
C ILE A 199 -85.87 -35.33 24.66
N ASP A 200 -86.60 -36.38 24.29
CA ASP A 200 -86.51 -37.02 22.97
C ASP A 200 -86.80 -36.04 21.83
N TYR A 201 -87.78 -35.14 22.02
CA TYR A 201 -88.08 -34.07 21.08
C TYR A 201 -86.91 -33.10 20.90
N TYR A 202 -86.33 -32.61 22.01
CA TYR A 202 -85.18 -31.71 21.94
C TYR A 202 -83.91 -32.41 21.46
N GLU A 203 -83.67 -33.66 21.81
CA GLU A 203 -82.57 -34.46 21.25
C GLU A 203 -82.74 -34.67 19.75
N CYS A 204 -83.96 -34.93 19.27
CA CYS A 204 -84.24 -34.98 17.84
C CYS A 204 -84.00 -33.62 17.19
N LYS A 205 -84.37 -32.52 17.84
CA LYS A 205 -84.12 -31.16 17.34
C LYS A 205 -82.63 -30.83 17.30
N ILE A 206 -81.85 -31.21 18.32
CA ILE A 206 -80.39 -31.05 18.38
C ILE A 206 -79.72 -31.93 17.33
N ARG A 207 -80.11 -33.20 17.19
CA ARG A 207 -79.61 -34.09 16.12
C ARG A 207 -79.91 -33.52 14.74
N LYS A 208 -81.09 -32.91 14.53
CA LYS A 208 -81.42 -32.19 13.28
C LYS A 208 -80.52 -30.98 13.06
N LEU A 209 -80.27 -30.16 14.08
CA LEU A 209 -79.38 -29.00 13.98
C LEU A 209 -77.92 -29.39 13.73
N HIS A 210 -77.42 -30.44 14.40
CA HIS A 210 -76.09 -30.99 14.16
C HIS A 210 -75.96 -31.58 12.75
N LYS A 211 -76.97 -32.33 12.29
CA LYS A 211 -77.03 -32.79 10.89
C LYS A 211 -77.07 -31.61 9.91
N GLN A 212 -77.89 -30.58 10.15
CA GLN A 212 -77.94 -29.37 9.32
C GLN A 212 -76.59 -28.64 9.29
N ARG A 213 -75.86 -28.58 10.40
CA ARG A 213 -74.50 -28.01 10.46
C ARG A 213 -73.49 -28.87 9.68
N GLN A 214 -73.58 -30.19 9.77
CA GLN A 214 -72.78 -31.14 8.97
C GLN A 214 -73.12 -31.14 7.48
N TYR A 215 -74.39 -30.92 7.11
CA TYR A 215 -74.80 -30.75 5.70
C TYR A 215 -74.34 -29.40 5.16
N LYS A 216 -74.38 -28.32 5.95
CA LYS A 216 -73.77 -27.02 5.59
C LYS A 216 -72.23 -27.07 5.48
N GLU A 217 -71.56 -28.05 6.11
CA GLU A 217 -70.11 -28.28 5.96
C GLU A 217 -69.74 -29.19 4.76
N ASN A 218 -70.66 -30.01 4.25
CA ASN A 218 -70.38 -31.02 3.20
C ASN A 218 -71.16 -30.85 1.88
N GLU A 219 -72.18 -29.99 1.82
CA GLU A 219 -72.73 -29.47 0.56
C GLU A 219 -72.16 -28.07 0.33
N SER A 220 -71.43 -27.92 -0.79
CA SER A 220 -70.77 -26.70 -1.23
C SER A 220 -71.68 -25.45 -1.17
N PRO A 221 -71.09 -24.25 -0.93
CA PRO A 221 -71.78 -23.08 -0.43
C PRO A 221 -72.61 -22.42 -1.53
N SER A 222 -73.93 -22.35 -1.33
CA SER A 222 -74.79 -21.51 -2.15
C SER A 222 -75.94 -20.97 -1.31
N GLU A 223 -76.05 -19.64 -1.32
CA GLU A 223 -77.19 -18.78 -0.92
C GLU A 223 -77.09 -18.01 0.42
N GLU A 224 -76.19 -18.32 1.36
CA GLU A 224 -75.81 -17.38 2.45
C GLU A 224 -74.47 -16.66 2.18
N GLU A 225 -73.86 -16.94 1.03
CA GLU A 225 -72.56 -16.42 0.60
C GLU A 225 -72.70 -15.29 -0.44
N LYS A 226 -73.79 -14.52 -0.40
CA LYS A 226 -73.96 -13.30 -1.22
C LYS A 226 -73.63 -12.01 -0.45
N ASP A 227 -73.74 -12.00 0.87
CA ASP A 227 -73.30 -10.84 1.68
C ASP A 227 -71.82 -10.91 2.10
N TYR A 228 -71.19 -12.08 2.02
CA TYR A 228 -69.73 -12.21 2.22
C TYR A 228 -68.92 -12.20 0.92
N ARG A 229 -69.57 -12.34 -0.24
CA ARG A 229 -68.91 -12.24 -1.57
C ARG A 229 -68.85 -10.80 -2.10
N SER A 230 -69.32 -9.82 -1.33
CA SER A 230 -69.00 -8.39 -1.52
C SER A 230 -67.63 -8.00 -0.93
N LEU A 231 -66.90 -8.93 -0.31
CA LEU A 231 -65.46 -8.81 -0.15
C LEU A 231 -64.80 -9.50 -1.34
N ASP A 232 -65.04 -8.97 -2.54
CA ASP A 232 -63.94 -8.86 -3.47
C ASP A 232 -62.84 -8.17 -2.65
N ALA A 233 -61.82 -8.96 -2.28
CA ALA A 233 -60.72 -8.53 -1.46
C ALA A 233 -60.33 -7.14 -1.93
N SER A 234 -60.48 -6.14 -1.05
CA SER A 234 -60.19 -4.73 -1.34
C SER A 234 -58.99 -4.65 -2.28
N PRO A 235 -59.02 -3.85 -3.38
CA PRO A 235 -57.95 -3.78 -4.38
C PRO A 235 -56.54 -3.73 -3.77
N THR A 236 -56.44 -3.20 -2.55
CA THR A 236 -55.27 -3.18 -1.66
C THR A 236 -54.71 -4.55 -1.26
N TYR A 237 -55.52 -5.54 -0.87
CA TYR A 237 -55.04 -6.83 -0.37
C TYR A 237 -54.60 -7.77 -1.51
N LYS A 238 -55.30 -7.73 -2.65
CA LYS A 238 -54.87 -8.42 -3.88
C LYS A 238 -53.58 -7.81 -4.44
N GLY A 239 -53.44 -6.49 -4.39
CA GLY A 239 -52.20 -5.79 -4.73
C GLY A 239 -51.05 -6.14 -3.79
N LEU A 240 -51.31 -6.26 -2.48
CA LEU A 240 -50.32 -6.68 -1.50
C LEU A 240 -49.89 -8.13 -1.71
N LEU A 241 -50.81 -9.06 -1.95
CA LEU A 241 -50.49 -10.45 -2.26
C LEU A 241 -49.67 -10.56 -3.55
N MET A 242 -50.02 -9.80 -4.60
CA MET A 242 -49.25 -9.77 -5.84
C MET A 242 -47.85 -9.17 -5.63
N SER A 243 -47.74 -8.13 -4.81
CA SER A 243 -46.45 -7.53 -4.41
C SER A 243 -45.57 -8.51 -3.63
N LEU A 244 -46.13 -9.20 -2.63
CA LEU A 244 -45.43 -10.22 -1.86
C LEU A 244 -45.04 -11.43 -2.74
N GLN A 245 -45.90 -11.82 -3.68
CA GLN A 245 -45.61 -12.88 -4.65
C GLN A 245 -44.49 -12.45 -5.63
N ASN A 246 -44.48 -11.19 -6.05
CA ASN A 246 -43.41 -10.64 -6.89
C ASN A 246 -42.10 -10.53 -6.12
N GLN A 247 -42.11 -10.07 -4.87
CA GLN A 247 -40.92 -10.06 -3.99
C GLN A 247 -40.39 -11.48 -3.73
N LEU A 248 -41.27 -12.47 -3.57
CA LEU A 248 -40.88 -13.87 -3.43
C LEU A 248 -40.22 -14.40 -4.72
N LYS A 249 -40.74 -14.01 -5.89
CA LYS A 249 -40.17 -14.39 -7.18
C LYS A 249 -38.81 -13.73 -7.42
N GLU A 250 -38.69 -12.44 -7.10
CA GLU A 250 -37.47 -11.66 -7.24
C GLU A 250 -36.36 -12.13 -6.28
N SER A 251 -36.72 -12.39 -5.02
CA SER A 251 -35.78 -12.98 -4.05
C SER A 251 -35.32 -14.38 -4.46
N LYS A 252 -36.20 -15.23 -5.02
CA LYS A 252 -35.79 -16.51 -5.61
C LYS A 252 -34.80 -16.33 -6.77
N SER A 253 -35.07 -15.44 -7.72
CA SER A 253 -34.14 -15.18 -8.81
C SER A 253 -32.78 -14.63 -8.33
N LYS A 254 -32.78 -13.82 -7.26
CA LYS A 254 -31.55 -13.31 -6.65
C LYS A 254 -30.76 -14.40 -5.94
N ILE A 255 -31.45 -15.31 -5.27
CA ILE A 255 -30.83 -16.51 -4.67
C ILE A 255 -30.21 -17.37 -5.76
N ASP A 256 -30.91 -17.63 -6.87
CA ASP A 256 -30.38 -18.43 -7.98
C ASP A 256 -29.15 -17.76 -8.62
N ALA A 257 -29.17 -16.44 -8.82
CA ALA A 257 -28.03 -15.67 -9.28
C ALA A 257 -26.83 -15.81 -8.33
N LEU A 258 -27.03 -15.59 -7.03
CA LEU A 258 -25.98 -15.74 -6.02
C LEU A 258 -25.47 -17.18 -5.90
N LEU A 259 -26.32 -18.19 -6.11
CA LEU A 259 -25.90 -19.59 -6.14
C LEU A 259 -25.02 -19.90 -7.35
N SER A 260 -25.37 -19.36 -8.53
CA SER A 260 -24.53 -19.49 -9.72
C SER A 260 -23.20 -18.75 -9.58
N GLU A 261 -23.20 -17.56 -8.98
CA GLU A 261 -21.98 -16.81 -8.68
C GLU A 261 -21.11 -17.55 -7.66
N LYS A 262 -21.70 -18.08 -6.58
CA LYS A 262 -20.99 -18.93 -5.62
C LYS A 262 -20.35 -20.15 -6.31
N LEU A 263 -21.09 -20.80 -7.22
CA LEU A 263 -20.57 -21.96 -7.96
C LEU A 263 -19.40 -21.55 -8.87
N ASN A 264 -19.48 -20.39 -9.51
CA ASN A 264 -18.40 -19.86 -10.32
C ASN A 264 -17.18 -19.50 -9.47
N LEU A 265 -17.37 -18.79 -8.36
CA LEU A 265 -16.29 -18.47 -7.40
C LEU A 265 -15.65 -19.72 -6.82
N GLN A 266 -16.44 -20.78 -6.59
CA GLN A 266 -15.92 -22.06 -6.14
C GLN A 266 -15.08 -22.75 -7.23
N LYS A 267 -15.52 -22.73 -8.50
CA LYS A 267 -14.71 -23.20 -9.62
C LYS A 267 -13.44 -22.37 -9.79
N ASP A 268 -13.49 -21.06 -9.59
CA ASP A 268 -12.33 -20.17 -9.65
C ASP A 268 -11.36 -20.45 -8.49
N LEU A 269 -11.86 -20.79 -7.30
CA LEU A 269 -11.05 -21.26 -6.18
C LEU A 269 -10.42 -22.63 -6.44
N GLU A 270 -11.14 -23.56 -7.05
CA GLU A 270 -10.66 -24.91 -7.40
C GLU A 270 -9.67 -24.90 -8.57
N THR A 271 -9.78 -23.92 -9.49
CA THR A 271 -8.82 -23.73 -10.59
C THR A 271 -7.58 -22.94 -10.17
N ARG A 272 -7.58 -22.33 -8.99
CA ARG A 272 -6.43 -21.62 -8.44
C ARG A 272 -5.40 -22.63 -7.93
N PRO A 273 -4.13 -22.57 -8.37
CA PRO A 273 -3.10 -23.47 -7.88
C PRO A 273 -2.95 -23.36 -6.37
N THR A 274 -3.03 -24.49 -5.67
CA THR A 274 -2.84 -24.53 -4.22
C THR A 274 -1.42 -24.13 -3.86
N GLN A 275 -1.21 -23.60 -2.65
CA GLN A 275 0.12 -23.19 -2.19
C GLN A 275 1.12 -24.35 -2.23
N HIS A 276 0.66 -25.60 -2.09
CA HIS A 276 1.49 -26.79 -2.24
C HIS A 276 1.90 -27.03 -3.70
N GLU A 277 0.98 -26.92 -4.66
CA GLU A 277 1.29 -27.06 -6.09
C GLU A 277 2.24 -25.97 -6.57
N LEU A 278 2.06 -24.72 -6.11
CA LEU A 278 3.00 -23.64 -6.39
C LEU A 278 4.41 -23.95 -5.85
N ARG A 279 4.51 -24.54 -4.65
CA ARG A 279 5.80 -24.98 -4.08
C ARG A 279 6.39 -26.12 -4.90
N LEU A 280 5.57 -27.06 -5.37
CA LEU A 280 5.99 -28.17 -6.22
C LEU A 280 6.52 -27.66 -7.57
N TYR A 281 5.79 -26.75 -8.23
CA TYR A 281 6.21 -26.10 -9.48
C TYR A 281 7.50 -25.29 -9.28
N LYS A 282 7.62 -24.51 -8.20
CA LYS A 282 8.89 -23.83 -7.86
C LYS A 282 10.04 -24.80 -7.66
N GLN A 283 9.78 -25.98 -7.07
CA GLN A 283 10.80 -27.00 -6.87
C GLN A 283 11.18 -27.71 -8.18
N GLN A 284 10.21 -27.94 -9.07
CA GLN A 284 10.44 -28.47 -10.42
C GLN A 284 11.24 -27.48 -11.28
N VAL A 285 10.88 -26.19 -11.25
CA VAL A 285 11.62 -25.12 -11.92
C VAL A 285 13.05 -25.06 -11.38
N LYS A 286 13.26 -25.09 -10.05
CA LYS A 286 14.62 -25.16 -9.47
C LYS A 286 15.40 -26.41 -9.89
N LYS A 287 14.74 -27.55 -10.12
CA LYS A 287 15.39 -28.77 -10.62
C LYS A 287 15.78 -28.62 -12.09
N LEU A 288 14.91 -28.04 -12.91
CA LEU A 288 15.17 -27.75 -14.32
C LEU A 288 16.26 -26.69 -14.48
N GLU A 289 16.26 -25.63 -13.67
CA GLU A 289 17.34 -24.62 -13.61
C GLU A 289 18.68 -25.25 -13.21
N LYS A 290 18.68 -26.21 -12.28
CA LYS A 290 19.89 -26.96 -11.90
C LYS A 290 20.35 -27.89 -13.02
N ALA A 291 19.44 -28.50 -13.77
CA ALA A 291 19.77 -29.32 -14.94
C ALA A 291 20.35 -28.45 -16.06
N LEU A 292 19.71 -27.32 -16.36
CA LEU A 292 20.17 -26.34 -17.35
C LEU A 292 21.55 -25.78 -16.99
N LYS A 293 21.80 -25.42 -15.72
CA LYS A 293 23.13 -25.01 -15.25
C LYS A 293 24.20 -26.11 -15.40
N LYS A 294 23.82 -27.38 -15.30
CA LYS A 294 24.76 -28.50 -15.54
C LYS A 294 25.02 -28.69 -17.02
N ASP A 295 24.01 -28.55 -17.87
CA ASP A 295 24.15 -28.66 -19.32
C ASP A 295 24.98 -27.51 -19.90
N ILE A 296 24.78 -26.28 -19.42
CA ILE A 296 25.62 -25.13 -19.79
C ILE A 296 27.08 -25.38 -19.39
N LYS A 297 27.33 -25.87 -18.17
CA LYS A 297 28.69 -26.23 -17.72
C LYS A 297 29.32 -27.36 -18.54
N LEU A 298 28.53 -28.35 -18.94
CA LEU A 298 28.99 -29.43 -19.83
C LEU A 298 29.31 -28.88 -21.22
N GLN A 299 28.53 -27.93 -21.72
CA GLN A 299 28.76 -27.27 -23.00
C GLN A 299 30.01 -26.38 -22.98
N ASP A 300 30.30 -25.71 -21.86
CA ASP A 300 31.55 -24.96 -21.64
C ASP A 300 32.77 -25.90 -21.59
N LEU A 301 32.64 -27.05 -20.92
CA LEU A 301 33.67 -28.11 -20.89
C LEU A 301 33.92 -28.73 -22.26
N ILE A 302 32.87 -28.93 -23.06
CA ILE A 302 32.98 -29.45 -24.44
C ILE A 302 33.59 -28.39 -25.37
N SER A 303 33.31 -27.11 -25.15
CA SER A 303 33.88 -25.99 -25.91
C SER A 303 35.37 -25.78 -25.60
N GLN A 304 35.79 -25.96 -24.34
CA GLN A 304 37.22 -25.93 -23.97
C GLN A 304 37.99 -27.14 -24.53
N LYS A 305 37.36 -28.31 -24.64
CA LYS A 305 38.01 -29.52 -25.18
C LYS A 305 38.18 -29.54 -26.69
N LYS A 306 37.61 -28.58 -27.43
CA LYS A 306 37.82 -28.42 -28.89
C LYS A 306 38.95 -27.44 -29.24
N ALA A 307 39.53 -26.75 -28.25
CA ALA A 307 40.57 -25.75 -28.47
C ALA A 307 42.01 -26.27 -28.28
N GLU A 308 42.18 -27.50 -27.78
CA GLU A 308 43.49 -28.16 -27.70
C GLU A 308 43.42 -29.55 -28.35
N ASP A 309 44.29 -29.71 -29.35
CA ASP A 309 44.76 -30.92 -30.01
C ASP A 309 44.01 -31.42 -31.28
N PRO A 310 44.60 -31.20 -32.48
CA PRO A 310 44.21 -31.87 -33.71
C PRO A 310 45.22 -32.97 -34.05
N GLU A 311 44.96 -34.24 -33.70
CA GLU A 311 45.52 -35.39 -34.43
C GLU A 311 44.96 -36.75 -33.95
N LYS A 312 44.04 -37.33 -34.74
CA LYS A 312 44.17 -38.63 -35.43
C LYS A 312 42.81 -39.24 -35.79
N PRO A 313 42.69 -39.90 -36.96
CA PRO A 313 41.47 -40.55 -37.43
C PRO A 313 41.33 -41.94 -36.79
N ASP A 314 40.12 -42.34 -36.39
CA ASP A 314 39.56 -43.68 -36.65
C ASP A 314 38.21 -43.92 -35.93
N GLU A 315 37.39 -44.76 -36.57
CA GLU A 315 36.08 -45.36 -36.21
C GLU A 315 34.77 -44.63 -36.58
N PRO A 316 34.17 -44.91 -37.76
CA PRO A 316 32.87 -44.37 -38.18
C PRO A 316 31.64 -44.99 -37.48
N SER A 317 31.83 -45.86 -36.49
CA SER A 317 30.73 -46.65 -35.88
C SER A 317 30.10 -45.98 -34.64
N LYS A 318 30.87 -45.23 -33.84
CA LYS A 318 30.36 -44.60 -32.60
C LYS A 318 29.74 -43.22 -32.85
N ASP A 319 30.18 -42.52 -33.90
CA ASP A 319 29.60 -41.23 -34.28
C ASP A 319 28.19 -41.38 -34.84
N ASN A 320 27.87 -42.45 -35.57
CA ASN A 320 26.51 -42.67 -36.07
C ASN A 320 25.49 -42.93 -34.95
N GLN A 321 25.88 -43.61 -33.86
CA GLN A 321 25.00 -43.79 -32.70
C GLN A 321 24.83 -42.50 -31.89
N ARG A 322 25.90 -41.70 -31.75
CA ARG A 322 25.83 -40.39 -31.09
C ARG A 322 25.03 -39.39 -31.91
N GLN A 323 25.22 -39.38 -33.23
CA GLN A 323 24.47 -38.56 -34.18
C GLN A 323 23.00 -38.95 -34.18
N ALA A 324 22.66 -40.26 -34.22
CA ALA A 324 21.26 -40.71 -34.13
C ALA A 324 20.59 -40.32 -32.80
N LEU A 325 21.31 -40.36 -31.68
CA LEU A 325 20.78 -39.90 -30.38
C LEU A 325 20.61 -38.37 -30.33
N ILE A 326 21.50 -37.63 -30.98
CA ILE A 326 21.43 -36.17 -31.11
C ILE A 326 20.25 -35.78 -32.03
N ASP A 327 20.09 -36.46 -33.16
CA ASP A 327 19.00 -36.25 -34.11
C ASP A 327 17.65 -36.62 -33.48
N GLN A 328 17.58 -37.69 -32.67
CA GLN A 328 16.40 -38.02 -31.88
C GLN A 328 16.04 -36.93 -30.87
N ARG A 329 17.04 -36.34 -30.19
CA ARG A 329 16.82 -35.23 -29.26
C ARG A 329 16.35 -33.97 -29.99
N TYR A 330 16.96 -33.62 -31.13
CA TYR A 330 16.53 -32.49 -31.94
C TYR A 330 15.11 -32.70 -32.49
N PHE A 331 14.79 -33.89 -32.96
CA PHE A 331 13.43 -34.24 -33.39
C PHE A 331 12.41 -34.14 -32.24
N GLN A 332 12.78 -34.53 -31.02
CA GLN A 332 11.92 -34.43 -29.85
C GLN A 332 11.72 -32.96 -29.41
N VAL A 333 12.75 -32.13 -29.53
CA VAL A 333 12.66 -30.67 -29.30
C VAL A 333 11.78 -30.02 -30.36
N LEU A 334 11.97 -30.33 -31.65
CA LEU A 334 11.15 -29.82 -32.75
C LEU A 334 9.68 -30.21 -32.58
N ASN A 335 9.39 -31.45 -32.18
CA ASN A 335 8.01 -31.85 -31.86
C ASN A 335 7.42 -31.10 -30.66
N SER A 336 8.23 -30.85 -29.63
CA SER A 336 7.79 -30.08 -28.45
C SER A 336 7.46 -28.63 -28.83
N ILE A 337 8.31 -28.00 -29.66
CA ILE A 337 8.06 -26.66 -30.21
C ILE A 337 6.81 -26.68 -31.10
N ASN A 338 6.67 -27.68 -31.97
CA ASN A 338 5.52 -27.81 -32.86
C ASN A 338 4.21 -27.95 -32.07
N SER A 339 4.22 -28.69 -30.96
CA SER A 339 3.07 -28.82 -30.05
C SER A 339 2.72 -27.52 -29.33
N ILE A 340 3.70 -26.63 -29.08
CA ILE A 340 3.45 -25.30 -28.49
C ILE A 340 2.82 -24.38 -29.53
N VAL A 341 3.32 -24.38 -30.76
CA VAL A 341 2.80 -23.58 -31.89
C VAL A 341 1.35 -23.96 -32.21
N HIS A 342 1.02 -25.26 -32.18
CA HIS A 342 -0.32 -25.77 -32.51
C HIS A 342 -1.25 -25.91 -31.29
N ASN A 343 -0.86 -25.40 -30.12
CA ASN A 343 -1.71 -25.46 -28.93
C ASN A 343 -2.93 -24.53 -29.10
N PRO A 344 -4.18 -24.99 -28.88
CA PRO A 344 -5.38 -24.17 -29.01
C PRO A 344 -5.46 -23.00 -28.00
N ARG A 345 -4.58 -22.94 -26.99
CA ARG A 345 -4.39 -21.81 -26.07
C ARG A 345 -3.26 -20.86 -26.48
N ALA A 346 -2.53 -21.13 -27.58
CA ALA A 346 -1.48 -20.25 -28.06
C ALA A 346 -2.08 -18.95 -28.65
N PRO A 347 -1.46 -17.78 -28.43
CA PRO A 347 -1.93 -16.53 -29.02
C PRO A 347 -1.96 -16.65 -30.54
N VAL A 348 -3.04 -16.18 -31.18
CA VAL A 348 -3.16 -16.15 -32.65
C VAL A 348 -1.98 -15.34 -33.20
N ILE A 349 -1.04 -16.03 -33.85
CA ILE A 349 0.11 -15.39 -34.49
C ILE A 349 -0.42 -14.50 -35.62
N ILE A 350 -0.42 -13.19 -35.40
CA ILE A 350 -0.74 -12.22 -36.45
C ILE A 350 0.40 -12.30 -37.47
N TYR A 351 0.17 -13.04 -38.56
CA TYR A 351 1.07 -13.11 -39.70
C TYR A 351 1.21 -11.72 -40.33
N LYS A 352 2.14 -10.90 -39.85
CA LYS A 352 2.64 -9.76 -40.62
C LYS A 352 3.69 -10.32 -41.58
N GLN A 353 3.35 -10.37 -42.86
CA GLN A 353 4.33 -10.52 -43.93
C GLN A 353 5.36 -9.38 -43.80
N SER A 354 6.49 -9.69 -43.16
CA SER A 354 7.66 -8.84 -43.19
C SER A 354 8.21 -8.87 -44.62
N LYS A 355 8.30 -7.69 -45.22
CA LYS A 355 8.90 -7.47 -46.52
C LYS A 355 10.39 -7.81 -46.45
N GLY A 356 10.85 -8.72 -47.29
CA GLY A 356 12.24 -8.72 -47.74
C GLY A 356 12.82 -10.11 -47.99
N GLY A 357 13.04 -10.44 -49.26
CA GLY A 357 14.02 -11.45 -49.66
C GLY A 357 13.44 -12.83 -49.98
N ALA A 358 12.83 -12.95 -51.17
CA ALA A 358 12.86 -14.23 -51.87
C ALA A 358 14.32 -14.59 -52.17
N GLN A 359 14.87 -15.58 -51.46
CA GLN A 359 16.10 -16.26 -51.88
C GLN A 359 15.84 -17.76 -51.94
N HIS A 360 15.94 -18.25 -53.16
CA HIS A 360 16.02 -19.63 -53.60
C HIS A 360 16.49 -20.63 -52.53
N PHE A 361 15.58 -21.47 -52.03
CA PHE A 361 15.98 -22.79 -51.57
C PHE A 361 16.05 -23.71 -52.78
N ASN A 362 17.27 -24.12 -53.12
CA ASN A 362 17.54 -25.18 -54.07
C ASN A 362 16.73 -26.42 -53.66
N LYS A 363 15.79 -26.82 -54.52
CA LYS A 363 15.34 -28.20 -54.61
C LYS A 363 16.53 -29.01 -55.09
N ASP A 364 17.30 -29.57 -54.17
CA ASP A 364 17.91 -30.88 -54.34
C ASP A 364 18.60 -31.28 -53.03
N LEU A 365 18.22 -32.48 -52.55
CA LEU A 365 18.78 -33.20 -51.41
C LEU A 365 18.44 -32.64 -50.02
N VAL A 366 17.28 -33.02 -49.47
CA VAL A 366 17.11 -33.62 -48.13
C VAL A 366 15.61 -33.92 -47.94
N GLN A 367 15.32 -35.10 -47.39
CA GLN A 367 14.02 -35.61 -47.03
C GLN A 367 13.22 -34.58 -46.20
N ASP A 368 12.10 -34.07 -46.74
CA ASP A 368 11.18 -33.08 -46.11
C ASP A 368 10.86 -33.47 -44.67
N CYS A 369 11.62 -32.93 -43.72
CA CYS A 369 11.46 -33.19 -42.31
C CYS A 369 10.43 -32.24 -41.71
N GLY A 370 9.22 -32.14 -42.29
CA GLY A 370 7.94 -31.60 -41.74
C GLY A 370 7.90 -30.41 -40.76
N PHE A 371 9.00 -29.69 -40.55
CA PHE A 371 9.22 -28.65 -39.54
C PHE A 371 9.73 -27.35 -40.15
N GLU A 372 9.76 -27.24 -41.48
CA GLU A 372 10.22 -26.06 -42.21
C GLU A 372 9.42 -24.80 -41.83
N HIS A 373 8.15 -24.96 -41.47
CA HIS A 373 7.28 -23.89 -40.97
C HIS A 373 7.70 -23.36 -39.59
N LEU A 374 8.50 -24.10 -38.83
CA LEU A 374 9.00 -23.65 -37.52
C LEU A 374 10.13 -22.62 -37.66
N ILE A 375 10.91 -22.66 -38.74
CA ILE A 375 12.07 -21.78 -38.91
C ILE A 375 11.64 -20.30 -38.90
N PRO A 376 10.67 -19.85 -39.73
CA PRO A 376 10.22 -18.47 -39.70
C PRO A 376 9.59 -18.05 -38.37
N ILE A 377 8.97 -19.00 -37.65
CA ILE A 377 8.33 -18.74 -36.35
C ILE A 377 9.40 -18.52 -35.27
N ILE A 378 10.45 -19.34 -35.26
CA ILE A 378 11.56 -19.22 -34.30
C ILE A 378 12.37 -17.94 -34.58
N GLU A 379 12.60 -17.60 -35.85
CA GLU A 379 13.23 -16.33 -36.24
C GLU A 379 12.39 -15.13 -35.76
N MET A 380 11.07 -15.17 -35.97
CA MET A 380 10.16 -14.14 -35.46
C MET A 380 10.18 -14.06 -33.92
N TRP A 381 10.19 -15.18 -33.20
CA TRP A 381 10.29 -15.16 -31.73
C TRP A 381 11.63 -14.61 -31.25
N ALA A 382 12.73 -14.91 -31.96
CA ALA A 382 14.03 -14.32 -31.66
C ALA A 382 14.02 -12.80 -31.90
N ASP A 383 13.41 -12.33 -32.98
CA ASP A 383 13.23 -10.90 -33.27
C ASP A 383 12.32 -10.21 -32.24
N GLN A 384 11.25 -10.88 -31.79
CA GLN A 384 10.41 -10.37 -30.72
C GLN A 384 11.18 -10.28 -29.41
N LEU A 385 12.01 -11.27 -29.08
CA LEU A 385 12.82 -11.28 -27.87
C LEU A 385 13.92 -10.20 -27.90
N THR A 386 14.51 -9.93 -29.06
CA THR A 386 15.46 -8.81 -29.22
C THR A 386 14.74 -7.47 -29.13
N SER A 387 13.57 -7.33 -29.77
CA SER A 387 12.75 -6.11 -29.69
C SER A 387 12.28 -5.79 -28.26
N LEU A 388 12.13 -6.80 -27.40
CA LEU A 388 11.76 -6.64 -26.00
C LEU A 388 12.88 -5.94 -25.20
N LYS A 389 14.14 -6.18 -25.55
CA LYS A 389 15.28 -5.45 -24.99
C LYS A 389 15.26 -3.98 -25.41
N ASP A 390 14.91 -3.70 -26.65
CA ASP A 390 14.82 -2.33 -27.16
C ASP A 390 13.58 -1.58 -26.65
N LEU A 391 12.48 -2.30 -26.42
CA LEU A 391 11.30 -1.80 -25.72
C LEU A 391 11.64 -1.41 -24.28
N TYR A 392 12.38 -2.26 -23.56
CA TYR A 392 12.84 -1.94 -22.20
C TYR A 392 13.75 -0.71 -22.18
N LYS A 393 14.69 -0.59 -23.11
CA LYS A 393 15.53 0.62 -23.23
C LYS A 393 14.68 1.87 -23.50
N SER A 394 13.74 1.78 -24.43
CA SER A 394 12.82 2.88 -24.76
C SER A 394 11.97 3.27 -23.57
N LEU A 395 11.43 2.28 -22.86
CA LEU A 395 10.63 2.49 -21.66
C LEU A 395 11.47 3.07 -20.52
N LYS A 396 12.74 2.68 -20.39
CA LYS A 396 13.66 3.28 -19.42
C LYS A 396 13.96 4.74 -19.74
N ILE A 397 14.15 5.09 -21.01
CA ILE A 397 14.31 6.49 -21.44
C ILE A 397 13.04 7.28 -21.13
N LEU A 398 11.88 6.75 -21.49
CA LEU A 398 10.58 7.34 -21.19
C LEU A 398 10.36 7.50 -19.67
N SER A 399 10.83 6.54 -18.87
CA SER A 399 10.72 6.59 -17.40
C SER A 399 11.58 7.70 -16.82
N ALA A 400 12.78 7.91 -17.37
CA ALA A 400 13.66 8.97 -16.91
C ALA A 400 13.11 10.36 -17.25
N GLU A 401 12.31 10.47 -18.32
CA GLU A 401 11.71 11.72 -18.78
C GLU A 401 10.38 12.02 -18.07
N LEU A 402 9.50 11.03 -17.91
CA LEU A 402 8.21 11.19 -17.26
C LEU A 402 8.30 11.12 -15.73
N VAL A 403 9.20 10.30 -15.19
CA VAL A 403 9.31 9.97 -13.76
C VAL A 403 10.78 10.01 -13.30
N PRO A 404 11.42 11.20 -13.25
CA PRO A 404 12.86 11.33 -12.95
C PRO A 404 13.24 10.90 -11.51
N TRP A 405 12.26 10.79 -10.62
CA TRP A 405 12.45 10.53 -9.19
C TRP A 405 12.51 9.04 -8.84
N HIS A 406 12.04 8.16 -9.75
CA HIS A 406 12.21 6.73 -9.57
C HIS A 406 13.57 6.28 -10.09
N ASN A 407 14.46 5.96 -9.14
CA ASN A 407 15.67 5.23 -9.44
C ASN A 407 15.30 3.78 -9.76
N LEU A 408 14.91 3.49 -11.01
CA LEU A 408 14.91 2.12 -11.52
C LEU A 408 16.33 1.59 -11.31
N LYS A 409 16.47 0.67 -10.35
CA LYS A 409 17.76 0.05 -10.00
C LYS A 409 18.44 -0.38 -11.29
N LYS A 410 19.75 -0.09 -11.41
CA LYS A 410 20.59 -0.67 -12.45
C LYS A 410 20.54 -2.18 -12.26
N GLN A 411 19.69 -2.86 -13.04
CA GLN A 411 19.69 -4.30 -13.09
C GLN A 411 20.95 -4.73 -13.85
N ASP A 412 21.65 -5.74 -13.33
CA ASP A 412 22.83 -6.29 -13.96
C ASP A 412 22.49 -6.74 -15.39
N GLU A 413 23.33 -6.40 -16.36
CA GLU A 413 23.14 -6.70 -17.79
C GLU A 413 23.00 -8.21 -18.10
N ASN A 414 23.24 -9.07 -17.09
CA ASN A 414 23.15 -10.53 -17.15
C ASN A 414 21.79 -11.13 -16.75
N GLU A 415 20.86 -10.37 -16.16
CA GLU A 415 19.49 -10.85 -15.92
C GLU A 415 18.61 -10.60 -17.16
N GLY A 416 18.00 -11.66 -17.68
CA GLY A 416 17.05 -11.55 -18.79
C GLY A 416 15.86 -10.67 -18.39
N ILE A 417 15.49 -9.72 -19.25
CA ILE A 417 14.39 -8.80 -19.04
C ILE A 417 13.08 -9.59 -19.03
N ARG A 418 12.33 -9.52 -17.93
CA ARG A 418 11.05 -10.21 -17.81
C ARG A 418 9.90 -9.27 -18.16
N ILE A 419 8.80 -9.82 -18.67
CA ILE A 419 7.62 -9.04 -19.05
C ILE A 419 6.99 -8.40 -17.80
N GLU A 420 7.09 -9.05 -16.64
CA GLU A 420 6.65 -8.49 -15.37
C GLU A 420 7.41 -7.22 -14.99
N ASP A 421 8.70 -7.11 -15.34
CA ASP A 421 9.51 -5.92 -15.08
C ASP A 421 9.10 -4.76 -16.01
N LEU A 422 8.68 -5.06 -17.24
CA LEU A 422 8.11 -4.07 -18.17
C LEU A 422 6.73 -3.59 -17.73
N LEU A 423 5.84 -4.52 -17.34
CA LEU A 423 4.52 -4.19 -16.80
C LEU A 423 4.64 -3.32 -15.56
N PHE A 424 5.56 -3.66 -14.65
CA PHE A 424 5.80 -2.86 -13.46
C PHE A 424 6.21 -1.43 -13.79
N ILE A 425 7.11 -1.23 -14.77
CA ILE A 425 7.52 0.12 -15.19
C ILE A 425 6.34 0.88 -15.80
N VAL A 426 5.52 0.24 -16.65
CA VAL A 426 4.33 0.87 -17.25
C VAL A 426 3.27 1.21 -16.21
N ASP A 427 2.95 0.28 -15.30
CA ASP A 427 1.97 0.49 -14.23
C ASP A 427 2.44 1.62 -13.30
N THR A 428 3.73 1.67 -12.98
CA THR A 428 4.33 2.75 -12.18
C THR A 428 4.23 4.10 -12.90
N MET A 429 4.49 4.14 -14.22
CA MET A 429 4.29 5.36 -15.00
C MET A 429 2.83 5.80 -15.06
N LEU A 430 1.90 4.85 -15.23
CA LEU A 430 0.46 5.12 -15.31
C LEU A 430 -0.06 5.65 -13.98
N GLU A 431 0.32 5.02 -12.87
CA GLU A 431 -0.05 5.46 -11.53
C GLU A 431 0.53 6.86 -11.22
N GLU A 432 1.77 7.14 -11.65
CA GLU A 432 2.34 8.49 -11.49
C GLU A 432 1.68 9.54 -12.40
N VAL A 433 1.38 9.23 -13.66
CA VAL A 433 0.68 10.16 -14.57
C VAL A 433 -0.72 10.47 -14.03
N GLU A 434 -1.43 9.49 -13.49
CA GLU A 434 -2.73 9.67 -12.83
C GLU A 434 -2.62 10.50 -11.54
N ASN A 435 -1.50 10.42 -10.83
CA ASN A 435 -1.23 11.22 -9.63
C ASN A 435 -0.74 12.65 -9.93
N LYS A 436 -0.09 12.90 -11.08
CA LYS A 436 0.35 14.25 -11.49
C LYS A 436 -0.81 15.21 -11.77
N GLU A 437 -2.02 14.71 -12.04
CA GLU A 437 -3.22 15.55 -12.14
C GLU A 437 -3.70 16.11 -10.78
N LYS A 438 -3.19 15.60 -9.65
CA LYS A 438 -3.61 16.01 -8.30
C LYS A 438 -2.58 16.80 -7.49
N ASP A 439 -1.30 16.76 -7.87
CA ASP A 439 -0.21 17.39 -7.10
C ASP A 439 0.62 18.39 -7.93
N SER A 440 0.04 19.56 -8.23
CA SER A 440 0.78 20.72 -8.77
C SER A 440 1.73 21.38 -7.75
N ASN A 441 1.77 20.88 -6.52
CA ASN A 441 2.53 21.44 -5.40
C ASN A 441 3.63 20.50 -4.88
N MET A 442 4.22 19.65 -5.72
CA MET A 442 5.37 18.84 -5.30
C MET A 442 6.58 19.77 -5.08
N PRO A 443 7.09 19.92 -3.83
CA PRO A 443 8.21 20.81 -3.56
C PRO A 443 9.47 20.31 -4.26
N ASN A 444 10.34 21.25 -4.68
CA ASN A 444 11.65 20.98 -5.29
C ASN A 444 12.37 19.82 -4.57
N LEU A 445 12.98 18.89 -5.33
CA LEU A 445 13.73 17.74 -4.81
C LEU A 445 14.71 18.12 -3.68
N LYS A 446 15.33 19.31 -3.76
CA LYS A 446 16.20 19.83 -2.70
C LYS A 446 15.44 20.11 -1.39
N THR A 447 14.23 20.64 -1.49
CA THR A 447 13.33 20.90 -0.36
C THR A 447 12.82 19.59 0.23
N LEU A 448 12.41 18.62 -0.60
CA LEU A 448 12.01 17.29 -0.13
C LEU A 448 13.15 16.56 0.58
N GLN A 449 14.37 16.60 0.01
CA GLN A 449 15.54 16.00 0.63
C GLN A 449 15.92 16.72 1.94
N ALA A 450 15.74 18.04 2.02
CA ALA A 450 15.91 18.80 3.26
C ALA A 450 14.86 18.42 4.32
N ILE A 451 13.60 18.22 3.92
CA ILE A 451 12.52 17.76 4.79
C ILE A 451 12.82 16.34 5.30
N VAL A 452 13.19 15.41 4.42
CA VAL A 452 13.57 14.04 4.79
C VAL A 452 14.76 14.04 5.75
N SER A 453 15.77 14.88 5.48
CA SER A 453 16.93 15.05 6.37
C SER A 453 16.55 15.65 7.72
N HIS A 454 15.57 16.55 7.75
CA HIS A 454 15.06 17.14 8.98
C HIS A 454 14.36 16.08 9.85
N PHE A 455 13.48 15.26 9.27
CA PHE A 455 12.82 14.17 9.99
C PHE A 455 13.79 13.09 10.46
N GLN A 456 14.81 12.77 9.67
CA GLN A 456 15.88 11.85 10.06
C GLN A 456 16.65 12.36 11.29
N LYS A 457 16.93 13.66 11.36
CA LYS A 457 17.57 14.29 12.54
C LYS A 457 16.62 14.40 13.74
N LEU A 458 15.36 14.76 13.52
CA LEU A 458 14.36 14.92 14.60
C LEU A 458 14.15 13.61 15.36
N PHE A 459 14.16 12.50 14.64
CA PHE A 459 13.95 11.17 15.21
C PHE A 459 15.25 10.35 15.39
N ASP A 460 16.42 10.94 15.15
CA ASP A 460 17.75 10.28 15.24
C ASP A 460 17.81 8.93 14.49
N VAL A 461 17.38 8.93 13.22
CA VAL A 461 17.38 7.73 12.36
C VAL A 461 18.14 7.94 11.05
N PRO A 462 18.97 6.98 10.62
CA PRO A 462 19.80 7.12 9.43
C PRO A 462 19.03 6.95 8.11
N SER A 463 17.76 6.51 8.14
CA SER A 463 16.95 6.26 6.95
C SER A 463 15.50 6.67 7.15
N LEU A 464 14.82 7.06 6.06
CA LEU A 464 13.40 7.45 6.08
C LEU A 464 12.50 6.30 6.56
N ASN A 465 12.85 5.05 6.21
CA ASN A 465 12.14 3.86 6.68
C ASN A 465 12.20 3.69 8.20
N GLY A 466 13.21 4.26 8.87
CA GLY A 466 13.33 4.26 10.33
C GLY A 466 12.47 5.31 11.02
N VAL A 467 12.02 6.35 10.29
CA VAL A 467 11.23 7.46 10.87
C VAL A 467 9.87 6.97 11.35
N TYR A 468 9.15 6.20 10.55
CA TYR A 468 7.83 5.66 10.93
C TYR A 468 7.88 4.74 12.16
N PRO A 469 8.77 3.72 12.23
CA PRO A 469 8.96 2.91 13.43
C PRO A 469 9.27 3.76 14.66
N ARG A 470 10.18 4.73 14.54
CA ARG A 470 10.59 5.58 15.66
C ARG A 470 9.48 6.51 16.12
N MET A 471 8.71 7.07 15.19
CA MET A 471 7.54 7.89 15.49
C MET A 471 6.47 7.08 16.22
N ASN A 472 6.17 5.86 15.76
CA ASN A 472 5.23 4.97 16.46
C ASN A 472 5.73 4.60 17.85
N GLU A 473 7.02 4.38 18.02
CA GLU A 473 7.62 4.15 19.33
C GLU A 473 7.42 5.36 20.26
N VAL A 474 7.65 6.59 19.78
CA VAL A 474 7.40 7.83 20.54
C VAL A 474 5.93 7.95 20.94
N TYR A 475 4.99 7.70 20.02
CA TYR A 475 3.56 7.73 20.34
C TYR A 475 3.16 6.65 21.34
N THR A 476 3.73 5.45 21.22
CA THR A 476 3.48 4.35 22.15
C THR A 476 4.01 4.70 23.53
N ARG A 477 5.25 5.20 23.63
CA ARG A 477 5.87 5.66 24.88
C ARG A 477 5.12 6.82 25.52
N LEU A 478 4.63 7.77 24.72
CA LEU A 478 3.82 8.88 25.22
C LEU A 478 2.48 8.40 25.76
N GLY A 479 1.85 7.44 25.08
CA GLY A 479 0.63 6.78 25.55
C GLY A 479 0.85 6.02 26.86
N GLU A 480 1.93 5.23 26.94
CA GLU A 480 2.36 4.53 28.16
C GLU A 480 2.60 5.52 29.31
N MET A 481 3.31 6.63 29.05
CA MET A 481 3.61 7.65 30.05
C MET A 481 2.35 8.37 30.52
N ASN A 482 1.44 8.76 29.62
CA ASN A 482 0.17 9.38 30.00
C ASN A 482 -0.72 8.42 30.80
N ASN A 483 -0.71 7.13 30.46
CA ASN A 483 -1.41 6.10 31.23
C ASN A 483 -0.79 5.94 32.62
N ALA A 484 0.54 5.88 32.73
CA ALA A 484 1.24 5.80 34.00
C ALA A 484 0.97 7.03 34.88
N VAL A 485 0.98 8.23 34.29
CA VAL A 485 0.65 9.49 34.97
C VAL A 485 -0.79 9.45 35.49
N ARG A 486 -1.76 9.04 34.68
CA ARG A 486 -3.16 8.93 35.10
C ARG A 486 -3.33 7.90 36.23
N ASN A 487 -2.71 6.73 36.10
CA ASN A 487 -2.75 5.71 37.15
C ASN A 487 -2.15 6.22 38.47
N LEU A 488 -1.05 6.98 38.41
CA LEU A 488 -0.44 7.59 39.58
C LEU A 488 -1.30 8.74 40.15
N GLN A 489 -1.98 9.51 39.31
CA GLN A 489 -2.95 10.54 39.75
C GLN A 489 -4.13 9.90 40.47
N GLU A 490 -4.69 8.80 39.93
CA GLU A 490 -5.77 8.04 40.55
C GLU A 490 -5.34 7.44 41.89
N LEU A 491 -4.16 6.81 41.94
CA LEU A 491 -3.64 6.19 43.16
C LEU A 491 -3.34 7.20 44.27
N LEU A 492 -2.94 8.42 43.90
CA LEU A 492 -2.63 9.52 44.81
C LEU A 492 -3.80 10.48 45.02
N GLU A 493 -4.98 10.17 44.47
CA GLU A 493 -6.20 11.00 44.52
C GLU A 493 -5.99 12.47 44.11
N LEU A 494 -5.09 12.69 43.15
CA LEU A 494 -4.82 14.01 42.59
C LEU A 494 -5.84 14.31 41.49
N ASP A 495 -6.27 15.57 41.38
CA ASP A 495 -7.16 15.98 40.30
C ASP A 495 -6.50 15.70 38.95
N SER A 496 -7.29 15.23 37.98
CA SER A 496 -6.90 14.94 36.60
C SER A 496 -6.26 16.13 35.86
N SER A 497 -6.48 17.35 36.36
CA SER A 497 -5.87 18.59 35.86
C SER A 497 -4.49 18.91 36.46
N SER A 498 -4.01 18.11 37.42
CA SER A 498 -2.77 18.35 38.15
C SER A 498 -1.54 18.23 37.23
N SER A 499 -0.64 19.22 37.30
CA SER A 499 0.59 19.19 36.50
C SER A 499 1.51 18.02 36.87
N LEU A 500 2.27 17.52 35.88
CA LEU A 500 3.30 16.49 36.05
C LEU A 500 4.29 16.81 37.18
N CYS A 501 4.65 18.09 37.35
CA CYS A 501 5.56 18.53 38.41
C CYS A 501 4.96 18.31 39.81
N VAL A 502 3.67 18.56 39.98
CA VAL A 502 2.97 18.33 41.27
C VAL A 502 2.93 16.84 41.59
N LEU A 503 2.62 15.99 40.60
CA LEU A 503 2.61 14.53 40.77
C LEU A 503 3.99 13.98 41.14
N VAL A 504 5.04 14.40 40.44
CA VAL A 504 6.41 13.94 40.75
C VAL A 504 6.82 14.41 42.14
N ASN A 505 6.44 15.63 42.55
CA ASN A 505 6.71 16.12 43.88
C ASN A 505 5.94 15.39 44.99
N THR A 506 4.70 14.97 44.76
CA THR A 506 3.92 14.18 45.75
C THR A 506 4.47 12.77 45.87
N VAL A 507 4.77 12.10 44.76
CA VAL A 507 5.49 10.80 44.76
C VAL A 507 6.82 10.95 45.50
N GLY A 508 7.60 11.99 45.20
CA GLY A 508 8.89 12.24 45.87
C GLY A 508 8.78 12.56 47.36
N LYS A 509 7.65 13.13 47.83
CA LYS A 509 7.36 13.27 49.27
C LYS A 509 7.00 11.94 49.89
N LEU A 510 6.20 11.12 49.20
CA LEU A 510 5.76 9.82 49.68
C LEU A 510 6.94 8.83 49.78
N CYS A 511 7.85 8.83 48.79
CA CYS A 511 9.10 8.06 48.87
C CYS A 511 9.99 8.51 50.03
N ARG A 512 10.02 9.82 50.36
CA ARG A 512 10.77 10.31 51.52
C ARG A 512 10.15 9.84 52.84
N LEU A 513 8.82 9.94 52.97
CA LEU A 513 8.11 9.45 54.15
C LEU A 513 8.29 7.95 54.36
N ILE A 514 8.19 7.15 53.30
CA ILE A 514 8.43 5.70 53.38
C ILE A 514 9.88 5.42 53.75
N ASN A 515 10.84 6.12 53.15
CA ASN A 515 12.25 5.92 53.49
C ASN A 515 12.56 6.35 54.92
N GLU A 516 11.95 7.43 55.43
CA GLU A 516 12.08 7.87 56.82
C GLU A 516 11.46 6.86 57.78
N ASP A 517 10.26 6.35 57.50
CA ASP A 517 9.59 5.30 58.30
C ASP A 517 10.34 3.97 58.29
N VAL A 518 10.83 3.53 57.12
CA VAL A 518 11.69 2.35 57.02
C VAL A 518 12.99 2.56 57.80
N ASN A 519 13.58 3.75 57.74
CA ASN A 519 14.79 4.04 58.49
C ASN A 519 14.51 4.03 60.00
N GLU A 520 13.37 4.56 60.45
CA GLU A 520 12.92 4.49 61.86
C GLU A 520 12.63 3.06 62.31
N GLN A 521 12.00 2.23 61.46
CA GLN A 521 11.78 0.80 61.76
C GLN A 521 13.10 0.04 61.84
N VAL A 522 14.05 0.35 60.97
CA VAL A 522 15.41 -0.18 61.01
C VAL A 522 16.12 0.27 62.29
N MET A 523 15.98 1.54 62.72
CA MET A 523 16.46 2.01 64.02
C MET A 523 15.84 1.24 65.20
N GLN A 524 14.55 0.93 65.14
CA GLN A 524 13.87 0.20 66.21
C GLN A 524 14.34 -1.25 66.30
N VAL A 525 14.57 -1.92 65.17
CA VAL A 525 15.03 -3.32 65.13
C VAL A 525 16.51 -3.43 65.47
N LEU A 526 17.35 -2.59 64.87
CA LEU A 526 18.81 -2.65 65.03
C LEU A 526 19.29 -1.92 66.30
N GLY A 527 18.51 -0.98 66.85
CA GLY A 527 18.98 -0.07 67.89
C GLY A 527 19.75 1.12 67.29
N PRO A 528 20.37 2.00 68.11
CA PRO A 528 21.14 3.14 67.58
C PRO A 528 22.24 2.64 66.63
N GLU A 529 22.47 3.37 65.53
CA GLU A 529 23.44 3.13 64.43
C GLU A 529 24.92 3.08 64.85
N ASP A 530 25.26 2.53 66.02
CA ASP A 530 26.63 2.15 66.28
C ASP A 530 26.90 0.80 65.61
N LEU A 531 27.85 0.80 64.67
CA LEU A 531 28.30 -0.37 63.92
C LEU A 531 28.70 -1.50 64.87
N GLN A 532 29.19 -1.16 66.07
CA GLN A 532 29.49 -2.13 67.12
C GLN A 532 28.24 -2.77 67.74
N SER A 533 27.14 -2.03 67.90
CA SER A 533 25.87 -2.60 68.39
C SER A 533 25.24 -3.54 67.36
N ILE A 534 25.39 -3.23 66.07
CA ILE A 534 24.95 -4.10 64.97
C ILE A 534 25.79 -5.38 64.94
N ILE A 535 27.12 -5.29 65.08
CA ILE A 535 28.01 -6.46 65.15
C ILE A 535 27.63 -7.35 66.33
N ASN A 536 27.48 -6.77 67.53
CA ASN A 536 27.14 -7.54 68.73
C ASN A 536 25.77 -8.25 68.57
N LYS A 537 24.76 -7.60 67.98
CA LYS A 537 23.46 -8.26 67.69
C LYS A 537 23.57 -9.34 66.62
N LEU A 538 24.45 -9.16 65.63
CA LEU A 538 24.69 -10.16 64.60
C LEU A 538 25.38 -11.40 65.20
N GLU A 539 26.36 -11.18 66.08
CA GLU A 539 27.04 -12.23 66.84
C GLU A 539 26.07 -12.96 67.77
N GLU A 540 25.21 -12.24 68.50
CA GLU A 540 24.13 -12.85 69.29
C GLU A 540 23.17 -13.68 68.42
N HIS A 541 22.87 -13.23 67.21
CA HIS A 541 22.06 -13.99 66.26
C HIS A 541 22.81 -15.22 65.73
N GLU A 542 24.11 -15.14 65.43
CA GLU A 542 24.92 -16.28 65.02
C GLU A 542 25.07 -17.34 66.12
N GLU A 543 25.07 -16.95 67.39
CA GLU A 543 25.07 -17.91 68.51
C GLU A 543 23.67 -18.47 68.80
N PHE A 544 22.64 -17.62 68.78
CA PHE A 544 21.27 -18.03 69.13
C PHE A 544 20.64 -18.93 68.06
N PHE A 545 20.80 -18.62 66.77
CA PHE A 545 20.06 -19.31 65.71
C PHE A 545 20.40 -20.80 65.59
N PRO A 546 21.68 -21.23 65.65
CA PRO A 546 22.03 -22.65 65.65
C PRO A 546 21.50 -23.39 66.88
N ALA A 547 21.57 -22.75 68.06
CA ALA A 547 21.02 -23.31 69.29
C ALA A 547 19.49 -23.44 69.23
N PHE A 548 18.81 -22.40 68.74
CA PHE A 548 17.37 -22.40 68.53
C PHE A 548 16.93 -23.41 67.48
N GLN A 549 17.66 -23.51 66.36
CA GLN A 549 17.37 -24.47 65.30
C GLN A 549 17.58 -25.92 65.76
N ALA A 550 18.66 -26.19 66.51
CA ALA A 550 18.88 -27.50 67.12
C ALA A 550 17.74 -27.86 68.08
N PHE A 551 17.40 -26.96 69.01
CA PHE A 551 16.28 -27.14 69.94
C PHE A 551 14.93 -27.35 69.23
N THR A 552 14.69 -26.62 68.15
CA THR A 552 13.46 -26.72 67.38
C THR A 552 13.40 -28.04 66.62
N ASN A 553 14.49 -28.48 66.01
CA ASN A 553 14.57 -29.77 65.35
C ASN A 553 14.36 -30.92 66.35
N ASP A 554 14.95 -30.83 67.54
CA ASP A 554 14.71 -31.78 68.63
C ASP A 554 13.23 -31.81 69.02
N LEU A 555 12.57 -30.64 69.13
CA LEU A 555 11.13 -30.55 69.39
C LEU A 555 10.28 -31.15 68.28
N LEU A 556 10.62 -30.90 67.01
CA LEU A 556 9.92 -31.46 65.86
C LEU A 556 10.05 -32.99 65.81
N GLU A 557 11.23 -33.53 66.12
CA GLU A 557 11.48 -34.97 66.20
C GLU A 557 10.74 -35.62 67.37
N ILE A 558 10.78 -35.02 68.57
CA ILE A 558 10.09 -35.52 69.77
C ILE A 558 8.57 -35.52 69.58
N LEU A 559 8.03 -34.53 68.87
CA LEU A 559 6.60 -34.38 68.63
C LEU A 559 6.10 -35.09 67.38
N GLU A 560 7.01 -35.61 66.53
CA GLU A 560 6.75 -36.19 65.20
C GLU A 560 5.99 -35.24 64.26
N ILE A 561 6.50 -34.01 64.09
CA ILE A 561 5.87 -32.96 63.28
C ILE A 561 6.87 -32.36 62.31
N ASP A 562 6.42 -32.10 61.09
CA ASP A 562 7.28 -31.58 60.00
C ASP A 562 7.28 -30.03 59.88
N ASP A 563 6.43 -29.35 60.66
CA ASP A 563 6.19 -27.90 60.56
C ASP A 563 6.37 -27.17 61.90
N LEU A 564 7.14 -26.08 61.86
CA LEU A 564 7.45 -25.19 62.98
C LEU A 564 6.19 -24.62 63.64
N ASP A 565 5.22 -24.22 62.82
CA ASP A 565 3.98 -23.59 63.27
C ASP A 565 3.06 -24.59 63.99
N ALA A 566 3.29 -25.88 63.80
CA ALA A 566 2.54 -26.96 64.41
C ALA A 566 3.09 -27.43 65.78
N ILE A 567 4.28 -26.95 66.18
CA ILE A 567 4.89 -27.24 67.50
C ILE A 567 3.97 -26.81 68.65
N VAL A 568 3.54 -25.54 68.67
CA VAL A 568 2.71 -25.00 69.77
C VAL A 568 1.33 -25.71 69.85
N PRO A 569 0.60 -25.93 68.74
CA PRO A 569 -0.63 -26.73 68.74
C PRO A 569 -0.44 -28.16 69.27
N ALA A 570 0.66 -28.84 68.93
CA ALA A 570 0.88 -30.22 69.34
C ALA A 570 1.31 -30.37 70.80
N VAL A 571 2.16 -29.47 71.30
CA VAL A 571 2.47 -29.40 72.74
C VAL A 571 1.18 -29.15 73.55
N LYS A 572 0.29 -28.28 73.06
CA LYS A 572 -1.03 -28.08 73.68
C LYS A 572 -1.89 -29.34 73.65
N LYS A 573 -1.88 -30.13 72.57
CA LYS A 573 -2.60 -31.42 72.49
C LYS A 573 -2.03 -32.47 73.46
N LEU A 574 -0.71 -32.60 73.58
CA LEU A 574 -0.07 -33.52 74.52
C LEU A 574 -0.36 -33.14 75.98
N LYS A 575 -0.37 -31.84 76.30
CA LYS A 575 -0.76 -31.34 77.62
C LYS A 575 -2.19 -31.72 78.01
N ILE A 576 -3.10 -31.77 77.03
CA ILE A 576 -4.50 -32.19 77.23
C ILE A 576 -4.62 -33.71 77.42
N LEU A 577 -3.70 -34.51 76.86
CA LEU A 577 -3.65 -35.97 77.00
C LEU A 577 -2.94 -36.46 78.27
N SER A 578 -2.21 -35.58 78.96
CA SER A 578 -1.42 -35.89 80.17
C SER A 578 -2.18 -35.72 81.51
N TYR A 579 -3.48 -35.42 81.46
CA TYR A 579 -4.37 -35.30 82.63
C TYR A 579 -5.47 -36.34 82.63
#